data_AF-A0A7W0MX92-F1
#
_entry.id   AF-A0A7W0MX92-F1
#
_cell.length_a   1.000
_cell.length_b   1.000
_cell.length_c   1.000
_cell.angle_alpha   90.00
_cell.angle_beta   90.00
_cell.angle_gamma   90.00
#
_symmetry.space_group_name_H-M   'P 1'
#
loop_
_entity.id
_entity.type
_entity.pdbx_description
1 polymer ?
#
loop_
_entity_poly.entity_id
_entity_poly.type
_entity_poly.pdbx_seq_one_letter_code
_entity_poly.pdbx_strand_id
1 'polypeptide(L)' 'MPQGRPVIKKVSCEDCFFRCNLLCALDLDEPCATFRPDSPQGLCPPQQLRFTFRQERRTKAAWAFPSAQEQAALHAR' A
#
# COMPACT_ATOMS: atom_id res chain seq x y z
N MET A 1 30.25 15.53 31.30
CA MET A 1 28.84 15.42 31.74
C MET A 1 28.23 14.19 31.10
N PRO A 2 27.79 13.16 31.85
CA PRO A 2 27.06 12.04 31.25
C PRO A 2 25.66 12.52 30.87
N GLN A 3 25.31 12.40 29.60
CA GLN A 3 23.97 12.77 29.09
C GLN A 3 22.95 11.76 29.63
N GLY A 4 21.94 12.25 30.36
CA GLY A 4 20.87 11.43 30.92
C GLY A 4 20.08 10.70 29.82
N ARG A 5 19.68 9.46 30.10
CA ARG A 5 18.87 8.63 29.19
C ARG A 5 17.53 9.34 28.91
N PRO A 6 17.11 9.51 27.64
CA PRO A 6 15.84 10.16 27.35
C PRO A 6 14.69 9.33 27.91
N VAL A 7 13.82 9.98 28.69
CA VAL A 7 12.58 9.39 29.20
C VAL A 7 11.62 9.26 28.02
N ILE A 8 11.35 8.03 27.61
CA ILE A 8 10.33 7.76 26.59
C ILE A 8 8.97 8.05 27.23
N LYS A 9 8.32 9.14 26.82
CA LYS A 9 6.94 9.43 27.24
C LYS A 9 6.04 8.29 26.76
N LYS A 10 5.17 7.79 27.65
CA LYS A 10 4.10 6.88 27.27
C LYS A 10 3.16 7.65 26.34
N VAL A 11 3.00 7.18 25.10
CA VAL A 11 2.08 7.76 24.13
C VAL A 11 0.64 7.42 24.50
N SER A 12 -0.26 8.38 24.32
CA SER A 12 -1.70 8.22 24.60
C SER A 12 -2.52 8.43 23.33
N CYS A 13 -3.81 8.07 23.34
CA CYS A 13 -4.67 8.36 22.19
C CYS A 13 -4.89 9.87 21.98
N GLU A 14 -4.72 10.69 23.01
CA GLU A 14 -4.81 12.16 22.92
C GLU A 14 -3.72 12.78 22.05
N ASP A 15 -2.57 12.10 21.90
CA ASP A 15 -1.48 12.50 21.00
C ASP A 15 -1.65 11.94 19.56
N CYS A 16 -2.75 11.24 19.29
CA CYS A 16 -3.00 10.62 18.00
C CYS A 16 -3.63 11.62 17.03
N PHE A 17 -3.07 11.70 15.82
CA PHE A 17 -3.62 12.47 14.70
C PHE A 17 -5.14 12.31 14.55
N PHE A 18 -5.67 11.09 14.65
CA PHE A 18 -7.11 10.86 14.51
C PHE A 18 -7.93 11.45 15.66
N ARG A 19 -7.46 11.42 16.90
CA ARG A 19 -8.17 12.01 18.06
C ARG A 19 -8.12 13.53 18.01
N CYS A 20 -6.95 14.10 17.72
CA CYS A 20 -6.76 15.55 17.56
C CYS A 20 -7.69 16.14 16.48
N ASN A 21 -7.99 15.35 15.44
CA ASN A 21 -8.88 15.73 14.34
C ASN A 21 -10.33 15.24 14.50
N LEU A 22 -10.72 14.67 15.65
CA LEU A 22 -12.07 14.12 15.91
C LEU A 22 -12.51 13.02 14.92
N LEU A 23 -11.54 12.27 14.38
CA LEU A 23 -11.72 11.15 13.44
C LEU A 23 -11.48 9.78 14.09
N CYS A 24 -11.11 9.73 15.37
CA CYS A 24 -10.90 8.47 16.07
C CYS A 24 -12.23 7.81 16.40
N ALA A 25 -12.46 6.59 15.91
CA ALA A 25 -13.69 5.84 16.17
C ALA A 25 -13.70 5.14 17.55
N LEU A 26 -12.56 5.09 18.23
CA LEU A 26 -12.41 4.40 19.51
C LEU A 26 -12.36 5.42 20.65
N ASP A 27 -13.08 5.14 21.73
CA ASP A 27 -13.05 5.92 22.96
C ASP A 27 -12.20 5.17 24.00
N LEU A 28 -10.88 5.29 23.83
CA LEU A 28 -9.87 4.62 24.67
C LEU A 28 -8.83 5.66 25.11
N ASP A 29 -8.36 5.54 26.35
CA ASP A 29 -7.25 6.36 26.87
C ASP A 29 -5.88 5.86 26.34
N GLU A 30 -5.79 4.56 26.03
CA GLU A 30 -4.60 3.91 25.46
C GLU A 30 -4.45 4.20 23.96
N PRO A 31 -3.22 4.20 23.41
CA PRO A 31 -3.00 4.42 21.99
C PRO A 31 -3.82 3.43 21.16
N CYS A 32 -4.69 3.96 20.29
CA CYS A 32 -5.54 3.14 19.44
C CYS A 32 -4.72 2.26 18.48
N ALA A 33 -5.33 1.19 17.96
CA ALA A 33 -4.67 0.28 17.01
C ALA A 33 -4.16 0.97 15.74
N THR A 34 -4.75 2.12 15.38
CA THR A 34 -4.35 2.95 14.24
C THR A 34 -3.51 4.16 14.66
N PHE A 35 -2.89 4.14 15.85
CA PHE A 35 -2.13 5.28 16.38
C PHE A 35 -1.13 5.82 15.35
N ARG A 36 -1.26 7.11 15.06
CA ARG A 36 -0.33 7.90 14.24
C ARG A 36 -0.03 9.18 15.01
N PRO A 37 1.25 9.53 15.21
CA PRO A 37 1.60 10.75 15.92
C PRO A 37 1.06 11.98 15.16
N ASP A 38 0.48 12.93 15.88
CA ASP A 38 0.09 14.22 15.30
C ASP A 38 1.34 15.08 15.05
N SER A 39 1.83 15.08 13.81
CA SER A 39 2.98 15.87 13.39
C SER A 39 2.54 16.95 12.40
N PRO A 40 3.27 18.09 12.29
CA PRO A 40 2.92 19.16 11.35
C PRO A 40 2.94 18.74 9.87
N GLN A 41 3.58 17.61 9.55
CA GLN A 41 3.54 17.02 8.20
C GLN A 41 2.24 16.26 7.91
N GLY A 42 1.45 15.95 8.94
CA GLY A 42 0.23 15.16 8.85
C GLY A 42 0.48 13.71 8.42
N LEU A 43 -0.57 13.06 7.91
CA LEU A 43 -0.47 11.72 7.36
C LEU A 43 0.16 11.77 5.96
N CYS A 44 1.45 11.42 5.86
CA CYS A 44 2.11 11.18 4.58
C CYS A 44 2.00 9.68 4.21
N PRO A 45 1.09 9.30 3.28
CA PRO A 45 1.07 7.93 2.80
C PRO A 45 2.37 7.61 2.03
N PRO A 46 2.88 6.37 2.13
CA PRO A 46 4.02 5.94 1.31
C PRO A 46 3.64 6.01 -0.17
N GLN A 47 4.64 6.25 -1.03
CA GLN A 47 4.41 6.24 -2.47
C GLN A 47 3.96 4.84 -2.91
N GLN A 48 2.72 4.74 -3.41
CA GLN A 48 2.19 3.50 -3.95
C GLN A 48 2.98 3.09 -5.20
N LEU A 49 3.31 1.81 -5.31
CA LEU A 49 3.91 1.25 -6.52
C LEU A 49 2.99 1.51 -7.72
N ARG A 50 3.59 1.79 -8.88
CA ARG A 50 2.86 2.01 -10.13
C ARG A 50 3.03 0.81 -11.06
N PHE A 51 1.95 0.42 -11.73
CA PHE A 51 2.02 -0.60 -12.77
C PHE A 51 2.87 -0.08 -13.94
N THR A 52 3.85 -0.88 -14.35
CA THR A 52 4.60 -0.66 -15.59
C THR A 52 4.10 -1.67 -16.63
N PHE A 53 3.29 -1.20 -17.57
CA PHE A 53 2.86 -2.02 -18.70
C PHE A 53 4.05 -2.23 -19.64
N ARG A 54 4.40 -3.48 -19.92
CA ARG A 54 5.39 -3.80 -20.96
C ARG A 54 4.72 -3.68 -22.33
N GLN A 55 5.30 -2.90 -23.24
CA GLN A 55 4.81 -2.80 -24.61
C GLN A 55 4.96 -4.13 -25.37
N GLU A 56 3.79 -4.66 -25.77
CA GLU A 56 3.47 -5.32 -27.04
C GLU A 56 4.02 -6.72 -27.37
N ARG A 57 5.18 -7.18 -26.88
CA ARG A 57 5.72 -8.48 -27.38
C ARG A 57 5.15 -9.76 -26.75
N ARG A 58 4.16 -9.68 -25.85
CA ARG A 58 3.58 -10.87 -25.19
C ARG A 58 2.05 -10.87 -25.11
N THR A 59 1.37 -10.25 -26.06
CA THR A 59 -0.05 -10.55 -26.34
C THR A 59 -0.23 -11.86 -27.12
N LYS A 60 0.83 -12.62 -27.38
CA LYS A 60 0.72 -14.04 -27.70
C LYS A 60 0.70 -14.82 -26.39
N ALA A 61 -0.47 -15.33 -26.02
CA ALA A 61 -0.57 -16.33 -24.96
C ALA A 61 0.43 -17.45 -25.28
N ALA A 62 1.14 -17.96 -24.27
CA ALA A 62 2.01 -19.12 -24.43
C ALA A 62 1.25 -20.35 -24.99
N TRP A 63 -0.08 -20.32 -24.86
CA TRP A 63 -1.04 -21.30 -25.34
C TRP A 63 -1.98 -20.74 -26.42
N ALA A 64 -1.51 -19.82 -27.25
CA ALA A 64 -2.30 -19.36 -28.39
C ALA A 64 -2.53 -20.54 -29.34
N PHE A 65 -3.79 -20.94 -29.52
CA PHE A 65 -4.17 -21.91 -30.53
C PHE A 65 -3.98 -21.32 -31.93
N PRO A 66 -3.62 -22.15 -32.92
CA PRO A 66 -3.65 -21.73 -34.32
C PRO A 66 -5.02 -21.14 -34.67
N SER A 67 -5.02 -20.10 -35.49
CA SER A 67 -6.24 -19.58 -36.10
C SER A 67 -6.94 -20.69 -36.91
N ALA A 68 -8.24 -20.51 -37.15
CA ALA A 68 -9.00 -21.45 -37.98
C ALA A 68 -8.39 -21.65 -39.38
N GLN A 69 -7.78 -20.60 -39.95
CA GLN A 69 -7.10 -20.65 -41.24
C GLN A 69 -5.80 -21.47 -41.18
N GLU A 70 -4.99 -21.29 -40.13
CA GLU A 70 -3.78 -22.08 -39.90
C GLU A 70 -4.12 -23.56 -39.67
N GLN A 71 -5.17 -23.84 -38.91
CA GLN A 71 -5.64 -25.21 -38.69
C GLN A 71 -6.12 -25.86 -39.99
N ALA A 72 -6.91 -25.15 -40.80
CA ALA A 72 -7.40 -25.66 -42.08
C ALA A 72 -6.25 -26.01 -43.06
N ALA A 73 -5.21 -25.18 -43.11
CA ALA A 73 -4.04 -25.43 -43.97
C ALA A 73 -3.25 -26.69 -43.55
N LEU A 74 -3.13 -26.96 -42.25
CA LEU A 74 -2.45 -28.15 -41.74
C LEU A 74 -3.15 -29.46 -42.15
N HIS A 75 -4.48 -29.44 -42.27
CA HIS A 75 -5.31 -30.62 -42.55
C HIS A 75 -5.78 -30.71 -44.01
N ALA A 76 -5.21 -29.92 -44.92
CA ALA A 76 -5.62 -29.86 -46.34
C ALA A 76 -5.01 -30.97 -47.22
N ARG A 77 -4.60 -32.11 -46.64
CA ARG A 77 -4.01 -33.25 -47.37
C ARG A 77 -5.03 -34.35 -47.60
#